data_AF-A0AAJ6B1H1-F1
#
_entry.id   AF-A0AAJ6B1H1-F1
#
_cell.length_a   1.000
_cell.length_b   1.000
_cell.length_c   1.000
_cell.angle_alpha   90.00
_cell.angle_beta   90.00
_cell.angle_gamma   90.00
#
_symmetry.space_group_name_H-M   'P 1'
#
loop_
_entity.id
_entity.type
_entity.pdbx_description
1 polymer ?
#
loop_
_entity_poly.entity_id
_entity_poly.type
_entity_poly.pdbx_seq_one_letter_code
_entity_poly.pdbx_strand_id
1 'polypeptide(L)' 'MDGIKLAAAVRNRWPPIKIIVTSGHRKVHLSDIPAESRFFSKPYRAADIAAAAREMMS' A
#
# COMPACT_ATOMS: atom_id res chain seq x y z
N MET A 1 14.07 -9.81 -0.39
CA MET A 1 13.19 -8.68 -0.76
C MET A 1 11.83 -8.95 -0.12
N ASP A 2 11.23 -7.98 0.58
CA ASP A 2 9.90 -8.09 1.19
C ASP A 2 8.89 -7.15 0.49
N GLY A 3 7.63 -7.19 0.90
CA GLY A 3 6.55 -6.41 0.28
C GLY A 3 6.76 -4.88 0.38
N ILE A 4 7.42 -4.39 1.43
CA ILE A 4 7.70 -2.96 1.60
C ILE A 4 8.83 -2.53 0.67
N LYS A 5 9.92 -3.31 0.61
CA LYS A 5 11.02 -3.07 -0.32
C LYS A 5 10.56 -3.13 -1.78
N LEU A 6 9.63 -4.04 -2.10
CA LEU A 6 9.01 -4.12 -3.42
C LEU A 6 8.18 -2.86 -3.71
N ALA A 7 7.32 -2.44 -2.78
CA ALA A 7 6.52 -1.22 -2.93
C ALA A 7 7.41 0.01 -3.18
N ALA A 8 8.52 0.16 -2.44
CA ALA A 8 9.48 1.23 -2.63
C ALA A 8 10.14 1.17 -4.02
N ALA A 9 10.55 -0.03 -4.46
CA ALA A 9 11.15 -0.21 -5.79
C ALA A 9 10.16 0.13 -6.92
N VAL A 10 8.89 -0.28 -6.79
CA VAL A 10 7.84 0.06 -7.76
C VAL A 10 7.60 1.56 -7.80
N ARG A 11 7.47 2.23 -6.65
CA ARG A 11 7.27 3.68 -6.58
C ARG A 11 8.42 4.45 -7.23
N ASN A 12 9.66 4.04 -6.97
CA ASN A 12 10.85 4.69 -7.53
C ASN A 12 10.93 4.53 -9.05
N ARG A 13 10.55 3.37 -9.58
CA ARG A 13 10.69 3.07 -11.02
C ARG A 13 9.47 3.50 -11.85
N TRP A 14 8.29 3.51 -11.26
CA TRP A 14 7.03 3.91 -11.92
C TRP A 14 6.19 4.79 -10.98
N PRO A 15 6.54 6.08 -10.85
CA PRO A 15 5.81 6.99 -9.98
C PRO A 15 4.28 7.00 -10.16
N PRO A 16 3.70 6.92 -11.38
CA PRO A 16 2.24 6.97 -11.52
C PRO A 16 1.47 5.78 -10.92
N ILE A 17 2.13 4.65 -10.62
CA ILE A 17 1.46 3.46 -10.08
C ILE A 17 1.02 3.72 -8.63
N LYS A 18 -0.29 3.54 -8.38
CA LYS A 18 -0.89 3.61 -7.04
C LYS A 18 -0.66 2.29 -6.29
N ILE A 19 -0.19 2.38 -5.05
CA ILE A 19 0.20 1.21 -4.25
C ILE A 19 -0.69 1.10 -3.02
N ILE A 20 -1.25 -0.09 -2.79
CA ILE A 20 -1.94 -0.45 -1.55
C ILE A 20 -1.14 -1.58 -0.89
N VAL A 21 -0.66 -1.33 0.33
CA VAL A 21 0.06 -2.29 1.16
C VAL A 21 -0.91 -2.92 2.15
N THR A 22 -0.85 -4.24 2.32
CA THR A 22 -1.64 -4.94 3.34
C THR A 22 -0.78 -5.84 4.22
N SER A 23 -1.02 -5.88 5.52
CA SER A 23 -0.25 -6.72 6.46
C SER A 23 -1.09 -7.22 7.62
N GLY A 24 -0.93 -8.49 8.01
CA GLY A 24 -1.50 -9.04 9.24
C GLY A 24 -0.58 -8.96 10.46
N HIS A 25 0.66 -8.51 10.28
CA HIS A 25 1.62 -8.38 11.38
C HIS A 25 1.71 -6.92 11.81
N ARG A 26 1.54 -6.68 13.12
CA ARG A 26 1.49 -5.36 13.79
C ARG A 26 2.75 -4.47 13.65
N LYS A 27 3.83 -4.96 13.03
CA LYS A 27 5.14 -4.27 12.98
C LYS A 27 5.49 -3.69 11.60
N VAL A 28 4.50 -3.20 10.84
CA VAL A 28 4.81 -2.32 9.70
C VAL A 28 4.80 -0.89 10.24
N HIS A 29 5.95 -0.24 10.28
CA HIS A 29 5.97 1.18 10.60
C HIS A 29 5.46 1.95 9.38
N LEU A 30 4.52 2.88 9.60
CA LEU A 30 3.99 3.71 8.51
C LEU A 30 5.09 4.52 7.81
N SER A 31 6.20 4.80 8.51
CA SER A 31 7.40 5.42 7.95
C SER A 31 8.09 4.59 6.87
N ASP A 32 7.89 3.28 6.86
CA ASP A 32 8.51 2.38 5.88
C ASP A 32 7.70 2.32 4.59
N ILE A 33 6.47 2.86 4.60
CA ILE A 33 5.56 2.80 3.46
C ILE A 33 5.89 3.95 2.50
N PRO A 34 6.02 3.67 1.18
CA PRO A 34 6.32 4.71 0.21
C PRO A 34 5.24 5.79 0.17
N ALA A 35 5.65 7.03 -0.11
CA ALA A 35 4.75 8.16 -0.28
C ALA A 35 3.63 7.84 -1.29
N GLU A 36 2.43 8.36 -1.02
CA GLU A 36 1.20 8.15 -1.80
C GLU A 36 0.70 6.69 -1.86
N SER A 37 1.18 5.82 -0.98
CA SER A 37 0.62 4.48 -0.78
C SER A 37 -0.42 4.48 0.34
N ARG A 38 -1.38 3.55 0.29
CA ARG A 38 -2.33 3.29 1.39
C ARG A 38 -1.99 2.00 2.12
N PHE A 39 -2.28 1.94 3.42
CA PHE A 39 -2.06 0.75 4.25
C PHE A 39 -3.37 0.19 4.79
N PHE A 40 -3.51 -1.13 4.75
CA PHE A 40 -4.60 -1.86 5.41
C PHE A 40 -4.06 -3.00 6.29
N SER A 41 -4.41 -2.98 7.57
CA SER A 41 -4.12 -4.10 8.46
C SER A 41 -5.09 -5.26 8.18
N LYS A 42 -4.60 -6.50 8.19
CA LYS A 42 -5.46 -7.70 8.12
C LYS A 42 -6.03 -8.02 9.51
N PRO A 43 -7.29 -8.49 9.60
CA PRO A 43 -8.21 -8.68 8.47
C PRO A 43 -8.79 -7.35 7.98
N TYR A 44 -8.87 -7.19 6.65
CA TYR A 44 -9.52 -6.05 5.98
C TYR A 44 -10.77 -6.53 5.24
N ARG A 45 -11.72 -5.62 4.99
CA ARG A 45 -12.88 -5.92 4.13
C ARG A 45 -12.52 -5.60 2.68
N ALA A 46 -12.93 -6.46 1.76
CA ALA A 46 -12.69 -6.24 0.33
C ALA A 46 -13.32 -4.92 -0.18
N ALA A 47 -14.45 -4.52 0.41
CA ALA A 47 -15.12 -3.26 0.10
C ALA A 47 -14.22 -2.03 0.39
N ASP A 48 -13.44 -2.07 1.47
CA ASP A 48 -12.58 -0.96 1.88
C ASP A 48 -11.40 -0.80 0.90
N ILE A 49 -10.84 -1.92 0.43
CA ILE A 49 -9.80 -1.92 -0.61
C ILE A 49 -10.34 -1.36 -1.92
N ALA A 50 -11.54 -1.79 -2.33
CA ALA A 50 -12.15 -1.34 -3.58
C ALA A 50 -12.50 0.16 -3.55
N ALA A 51 -12.98 0.66 -2.40
CA ALA A 51 -13.23 2.09 -2.20
C ALA A 51 -11.92 2.89 -2.30
N ALA A 52 -10.87 2.44 -1.62
CA ALA A 52 -9.57 3.09 -1.69
C ALA A 52 -8.97 3.12 -3.09
N ALA A 53 -9.09 2.02 -3.85
CA ALA A 53 -8.62 1.98 -5.23
C ALA A 53 -9.35 3.01 -6.10
N ARG A 54 -10.67 3.17 -5.95
CA ARG A 54 -11.45 4.19 -6.67
C ARG A 54 -11.02 5.61 -6.29
N GLU A 55 -10.88 5.90 -5.00
CA GLU A 55 -10.43 7.21 -4.51
C GLU A 55 -9.03 7.58 -5.03
N MET A 56 -8.13 6.61 -5.15
CA MET A 56 -6.76 6.85 -5.62
C MET A 56 -6.65 7.08 -7.14
N MET A 57 -7.69 6.74 -7.91
CA MET A 57 -7.76 6.99 -9.36
C MET A 57 -8.49 8.30 -9.70
N SER A 58 -9.06 8.97 -8.70
CA SER A 58 -9.82 10.22 -8.85
C SER A 58 -8.92 11.44 -8.89
#